data_AF-A0AA37JT19-F1
#
_entry.id   AF-A0AA37JT19-F1
#
_cell.length_a   1.000
_cell.length_b   1.000
_cell.length_c   1.000
_cell.angle_alpha   90.00
_cell.angle_beta   90.00
_cell.angle_gamma   90.00
#
_symmetry.space_group_name_H-M   'P 1'
#
loop_
_entity.id
_entity.type
_entity.pdbx_description
1 polymer ?
#
loop_
_entity_poly.entity_id
_entity_poly.type
_entity_poly.pdbx_seq_one_letter_code
_entity_poly.pdbx_strand_id
1 'polypeptide(L)'
;MTSAKKIPNPKYIAKDKLGHYITKQGYCNKLFYLERTCKDLAPDERKAKRSEQETPVWDAFLNWLSGLNPTKGSKLEKAVNYAQNHKDSLQAYLQDGRCELSNNAAERCAKSYAIGRKNSLFHTSVDGANASAIIYSLVETAKANNLNVFQYIYTLLLYMPGCKDKSAGMEHLLPWSDFIKEHCTGLIDVENVTVENHPQLPF
;
A
#
# COMPACT_ATOMS: atom_id res chain seq x y z
N MET A 1 32.14 9.45 -7.58
CA MET A 1 31.50 10.50 -8.38
C MET A 1 30.67 9.83 -9.47
N THR A 2 29.45 9.43 -9.15
CA THR A 2 28.62 8.60 -10.05
C THR A 2 27.65 9.52 -10.77
N SER A 3 27.89 9.71 -12.06
CA SER A 3 27.12 10.57 -12.96
C SER A 3 25.62 10.28 -12.85
N ALA A 4 24.83 11.29 -12.48
CA ALA A 4 23.37 11.24 -12.53
C ALA A 4 22.94 10.89 -13.97
N LYS A 5 22.30 9.74 -14.15
CA LYS A 5 21.72 9.35 -15.45
C LYS A 5 20.66 10.39 -15.82
N LYS A 6 20.94 11.14 -16.88
CA LYS A 6 20.03 12.13 -17.47
C LYS A 6 18.74 11.41 -17.87
N ILE A 7 17.65 11.76 -17.20
CA ILE A 7 16.34 11.14 -17.39
C ILE A 7 15.85 11.47 -18.82
N PRO A 8 15.44 10.47 -19.62
CA PRO A 8 14.95 10.73 -20.97
C PRO A 8 13.71 11.62 -20.94
N ASN A 9 13.69 12.67 -21.78
CA ASN A 9 12.50 13.48 -21.99
C ASN A 9 11.34 12.56 -22.46
N PRO A 10 10.12 12.71 -21.91
CA PRO A 10 8.97 12.02 -22.46
C PRO A 10 8.86 12.35 -23.95
N LYS A 11 8.58 11.34 -24.79
CA LYS A 11 8.34 11.55 -26.23
C LYS A 11 7.13 12.47 -26.39
N TYR A 12 7.38 13.77 -26.55
CA TYR A 12 6.36 14.76 -26.83
C TYR A 12 5.81 14.52 -28.24
N ILE A 13 4.52 14.21 -28.31
CA ILE A 13 3.75 14.14 -29.55
C ILE A 13 3.64 15.57 -30.13
N ALA A 14 3.57 15.69 -31.46
CA ALA A 14 3.60 16.96 -32.19
C ALA A 14 2.53 17.98 -31.74
N LYS A 15 2.93 19.27 -31.74
CA LYS A 15 2.24 20.46 -31.17
C LYS A 15 0.83 20.75 -31.70
N ASP A 16 0.44 20.16 -32.82
CA ASP A 16 -0.72 20.51 -33.63
C ASP A 16 -1.96 19.65 -33.35
N LYS A 17 -1.81 18.48 -32.73
CA LYS A 17 -2.92 17.63 -32.23
C LYS A 17 -3.06 17.64 -30.70
N LEU A 18 -2.34 18.55 -30.05
CA LEU A 18 -2.10 18.62 -28.61
C LEU A 18 -3.29 19.18 -27.80
N GLY A 19 -4.03 20.16 -28.33
CA GLY A 19 -4.90 21.01 -27.51
C GLY A 19 -6.07 20.32 -26.78
N HIS A 20 -6.59 19.21 -27.32
CA HIS A 20 -7.79 18.56 -26.78
C HIS A 20 -7.51 17.23 -26.04
N TYR A 21 -6.37 16.58 -26.33
CA TYR A 21 -6.00 15.29 -25.74
C TYR A 21 -4.99 15.41 -24.58
N ILE A 22 -4.25 16.53 -24.50
CA ILE A 22 -3.29 16.77 -23.40
C ILE A 22 -3.96 17.12 -22.09
N THR A 23 -5.13 17.75 -22.13
CA THR A 23 -5.74 18.33 -20.93
C THR A 23 -6.24 17.26 -19.95
N LYS A 24 -6.55 16.04 -20.42
CA LYS A 24 -7.03 14.94 -19.56
C LYS A 24 -5.92 14.11 -18.92
N GLN A 25 -4.96 13.63 -19.70
CA GLN A 25 -3.85 12.81 -19.18
C GLN A 25 -2.67 13.65 -18.67
N GLY A 26 -2.56 14.92 -19.08
CA GLY A 26 -1.42 15.78 -18.77
C GLY A 26 -1.25 16.04 -17.28
N TYR A 27 -2.33 16.42 -16.58
CA TYR A 27 -2.28 16.66 -15.14
C TYR A 27 -1.92 15.39 -14.35
N CYS A 28 -2.59 14.27 -14.63
CA CYS A 28 -2.27 12.99 -13.99
C CYS A 28 -0.83 12.55 -14.29
N ASN A 29 -0.39 12.61 -15.55
CA ASN A 29 0.98 12.27 -15.92
C ASN A 29 2.01 13.18 -15.26
N LYS A 30 1.69 14.47 -15.08
CA LYS A 30 2.55 15.42 -14.39
C LYS A 30 2.67 15.09 -12.91
N LEU A 31 1.56 14.79 -12.23
CA LEU A 31 1.57 14.33 -10.84
C LEU A 31 2.40 13.05 -10.68
N PHE A 32 2.16 12.02 -11.51
CA PHE A 32 2.96 10.79 -11.48
C PHE A 32 4.43 11.01 -11.83
N TYR A 33 4.76 12.00 -12.65
CA TYR A 33 6.13 12.37 -12.92
C TYR A 33 6.79 13.00 -11.68
N LEU A 34 6.12 13.96 -11.04
CA LEU A 34 6.61 14.61 -9.81
C LEU A 34 6.81 13.59 -8.69
N GLU A 35 5.85 12.69 -8.49
CA GLU A 35 5.92 11.60 -7.51
C GLU A 35 7.14 10.70 -7.70
N ARG A 36 7.56 10.41 -8.94
CA ARG A 36 8.79 9.65 -9.21
C ARG A 36 10.04 10.38 -8.72
N THR A 37 10.04 11.72 -8.75
CA THR A 37 11.17 12.53 -8.25
C THR A 37 11.17 12.67 -6.73
N CYS A 38 10.10 12.25 -6.06
CA CYS A 38 9.93 12.30 -4.62
C CYS A 38 10.03 10.91 -3.96
N LYS A 39 10.20 9.84 -4.75
CA LYS A 39 10.07 8.45 -4.30
C LYS A 39 11.04 8.08 -3.17
N ASP A 40 12.27 8.55 -3.25
CA ASP A 40 13.35 8.18 -2.33
C ASP A 40 13.59 9.26 -1.25
N LEU A 41 12.70 10.26 -1.14
CA LEU A 41 12.78 11.31 -0.13
C LEU A 41 12.19 10.84 1.20
N ALA A 42 12.66 11.42 2.30
CA ALA A 42 12.05 11.22 3.60
C ALA A 42 10.59 11.74 3.61
N PRO A 43 9.69 11.21 4.47
CA PRO A 43 8.28 11.61 4.47
C PRO A 43 8.05 13.12 4.59
N ASP A 44 8.79 13.81 5.44
CA ASP A 44 8.63 15.26 5.64
C ASP A 44 9.11 16.08 4.43
N GLU A 45 10.23 15.68 3.82
CA GLU A 45 10.76 16.29 2.59
C GLU A 45 9.81 16.07 1.41
N ARG A 46 9.28 14.85 1.29
CA ARG A 46 8.28 14.50 0.27
C ARG A 46 7.03 15.35 0.42
N LYS A 47 6.53 15.52 1.64
CA LYS A 47 5.39 16.40 1.94
C LYS A 47 5.68 17.86 1.54
N ALA A 48 6.83 18.40 1.95
CA ALA A 48 7.20 19.77 1.62
C ALA A 48 7.27 19.99 0.10
N LYS A 49 7.92 19.07 -0.62
CA LYS A 49 8.06 19.14 -2.08
C LYS A 49 6.73 18.97 -2.82
N ARG A 50 5.83 18.10 -2.33
CA ARG A 50 4.45 17.99 -2.83
C ARG A 50 3.69 19.29 -2.66
N SER A 51 3.79 19.91 -1.48
CA SER A 51 3.13 21.19 -1.21
C SER A 51 3.56 22.28 -2.19
N GLU A 52 4.84 22.31 -2.55
CA GLU A 52 5.40 23.28 -3.51
C GLU A 52 5.02 22.94 -4.96
N GLN A 53 5.16 21.68 -5.38
CA GLN A 53 5.15 21.32 -6.81
C GLN A 53 3.83 20.71 -7.28
N GLU A 54 3.09 20.01 -6.42
CA GLU A 54 1.89 19.27 -6.79
C GLU A 54 0.59 20.03 -6.47
N THR A 55 0.57 20.87 -5.43
CA THR A 55 -0.57 21.76 -5.13
C THR A 55 -0.97 22.62 -6.34
N PRO A 56 -0.04 23.32 -7.04
CA PRO A 56 -0.41 24.13 -8.20
C PRO A 56 -0.97 23.29 -9.36
N VAL A 57 -0.52 22.03 -9.49
CA VAL A 57 -1.02 21.11 -10.52
C VAL A 57 -2.45 20.68 -10.21
N TRP A 58 -2.75 20.42 -8.93
CA TRP A 58 -4.11 20.14 -8.46
C TRP A 58 -5.04 21.33 -8.64
N ASP A 59 -4.60 22.54 -8.29
CA ASP A 59 -5.41 23.74 -8.47
C ASP A 59 -5.75 23.97 -9.93
N ALA A 60 -4.76 23.82 -10.82
CA ALA A 60 -4.97 23.89 -12.27
C ALA A 60 -5.92 22.80 -12.78
N PHE A 61 -5.80 21.57 -12.27
CA PHE A 61 -6.68 20.45 -12.61
C PHE A 61 -8.12 20.70 -12.16
N LEU A 62 -8.33 21.17 -10.93
CA LEU A 62 -9.66 21.47 -10.38
C LEU A 62 -10.31 22.65 -11.10
N ASN A 63 -9.56 23.71 -11.37
CA ASN A 63 -10.05 24.85 -12.16
C ASN A 63 -10.47 24.42 -13.57
N TRP A 64 -9.67 23.57 -14.22
CA TRP A 64 -10.02 22.99 -15.52
C TRP A 64 -11.28 22.12 -15.43
N LEU A 65 -11.41 21.29 -14.40
CA LEU A 65 -12.57 20.44 -14.14
C LEU A 65 -13.85 21.24 -13.98
N SER A 66 -13.81 22.34 -13.23
CA SER A 66 -14.96 23.23 -13.00
C SER A 66 -15.41 23.97 -14.26
N GLY A 67 -14.53 24.16 -15.25
CA GLY A 67 -14.88 24.74 -16.54
C GLY A 67 -15.54 23.77 -17.53
N LEU A 68 -15.65 22.47 -17.19
CA LEU A 68 -16.26 21.48 -18.07
C LEU A 68 -17.79 21.54 -17.98
N ASN A 69 -18.44 21.54 -19.15
CA ASN A 69 -19.89 21.42 -19.29
C ASN A 69 -20.25 20.07 -19.95
N PRO A 70 -20.15 18.95 -19.21
CA PRO A 70 -20.44 17.63 -19.76
C PRO A 70 -21.95 17.47 -20.03
N THR A 71 -22.27 16.71 -21.08
CA THR A 71 -23.67 16.34 -21.37
C THR A 71 -24.26 15.54 -20.21
N LYS A 72 -25.49 15.88 -19.81
CA LYS A 72 -26.22 15.19 -18.74
C LYS A 72 -26.35 13.69 -19.03
N GLY A 73 -26.09 12.86 -18.02
CA GLY A 73 -26.07 11.40 -18.08
C GLY A 73 -24.79 10.79 -18.68
N SER A 74 -23.85 11.61 -19.17
CA SER A 74 -22.64 11.10 -19.81
C SER A 74 -21.66 10.47 -18.82
N LYS A 75 -20.79 9.59 -19.32
CA LYS A 75 -19.65 9.07 -18.53
C LYS A 75 -18.72 10.19 -18.06
N LEU A 76 -18.63 11.29 -18.83
CA LEU A 76 -17.82 12.44 -18.46
C LEU A 76 -18.42 13.19 -17.28
N GLU A 77 -19.73 13.44 -17.26
CA GLU A 77 -20.43 14.05 -16.13
C GLU A 77 -20.19 13.25 -14.85
N LYS A 78 -20.35 11.93 -14.90
CA LYS A 78 -20.08 11.04 -13.76
C LYS A 78 -18.64 11.19 -13.24
N ALA A 79 -17.65 11.23 -14.14
CA ALA A 79 -16.25 11.38 -13.76
C ALA A 79 -15.93 12.76 -13.17
N VAL A 80 -16.50 13.83 -13.74
CA VAL A 80 -16.36 15.21 -13.24
C VAL A 80 -16.96 15.32 -11.83
N ASN A 81 -18.20 14.86 -11.65
CA ASN A 81 -18.88 14.89 -10.36
C ASN A 81 -18.11 14.06 -9.32
N TYR A 82 -17.59 12.89 -9.71
CA TYR A 82 -16.78 12.06 -8.82
C TYR A 82 -15.53 12.81 -8.34
N ALA A 83 -14.75 13.38 -9.25
CA ALA A 83 -13.53 14.11 -8.92
C ALA A 83 -13.81 15.35 -8.04
N GLN A 84 -14.87 16.10 -8.33
CA GLN A 84 -15.25 17.27 -7.52
C GLN A 84 -15.71 16.87 -6.12
N ASN A 85 -16.56 15.85 -6.00
CA ASN A 85 -17.08 15.39 -4.72
C ASN A 85 -16.01 14.76 -3.81
N HIS A 86 -14.94 14.22 -4.39
CA HIS A 86 -13.87 13.52 -3.66
C HIS A 86 -12.54 14.29 -3.69
N LYS A 87 -12.54 15.58 -4.03
CA LYS A 87 -11.29 16.36 -4.15
C LYS A 87 -10.42 16.27 -2.90
N ASP A 88 -11.03 16.37 -1.71
CA ASP A 88 -10.30 16.37 -0.44
C ASP A 88 -9.66 15.00 -0.19
N SER A 89 -10.40 13.91 -0.48
CA SER A 89 -9.88 12.54 -0.38
C SER A 89 -8.78 12.26 -1.40
N LEU A 90 -8.92 12.77 -2.64
CA LEU A 90 -7.91 12.61 -3.70
C LEU A 90 -6.64 13.41 -3.41
N GLN A 91 -6.73 14.51 -2.68
CA GLN A 91 -5.62 15.36 -2.26
C GLN A 91 -5.06 14.99 -0.88
N ALA A 92 -5.68 14.08 -0.14
CA ALA A 92 -5.27 13.72 1.22
C ALA A 92 -3.81 13.26 1.33
N TYR A 93 -3.28 12.61 0.29
CA TYR A 93 -1.88 12.18 0.25
C TYR A 93 -0.87 13.34 0.30
N LEU A 94 -1.29 14.56 -0.04
CA LEU A 94 -0.45 15.76 0.08
C LEU A 94 -0.15 16.10 1.56
N GLN A 95 -0.98 15.63 2.49
CA GLN A 95 -0.85 15.93 3.91
C GLN A 95 0.17 15.03 4.64
N ASP A 96 0.50 13.88 4.06
CA ASP A 96 1.41 12.89 4.65
C ASP A 96 2.30 12.26 3.57
N GLY A 97 3.61 12.44 3.68
CA GLY A 97 4.60 11.89 2.74
C GLY A 97 4.65 10.36 2.70
N ARG A 98 4.07 9.68 3.69
CA ARG A 98 3.95 8.21 3.71
C ARG A 98 2.87 7.69 2.78
N CYS A 99 1.87 8.52 2.46
CA CYS A 99 0.78 8.14 1.56
C CYS A 99 1.24 8.14 0.10
N GLU A 100 0.79 7.14 -0.66
CA GLU A 100 0.97 7.08 -2.11
C GLU A 100 -0.14 7.86 -2.84
N LEU A 101 0.20 8.49 -3.99
CA LEU A 101 -0.77 9.15 -4.86
C LEU A 101 -1.85 8.18 -5.39
N SER A 102 -1.50 6.90 -5.61
CA SER A 102 -2.43 5.88 -6.07
C SER A 102 -2.57 4.75 -5.08
N ASN A 103 -3.72 4.09 -5.10
CA ASN A 103 -4.01 2.91 -4.30
C ASN A 103 -3.38 1.61 -4.86
N ASN A 104 -2.49 1.69 -5.85
CA ASN A 104 -1.95 0.52 -6.55
C ASN A 104 -1.23 -0.46 -5.61
N ALA A 105 -0.55 0.02 -4.57
CA ALA A 105 0.03 -0.85 -3.55
C ALA A 105 -1.06 -1.60 -2.77
N ALA A 106 -2.07 -0.89 -2.27
CA ALA A 106 -3.19 -1.47 -1.54
C ALA A 106 -3.98 -2.49 -2.40
N GLU A 107 -4.26 -2.16 -3.67
CA GLU A 107 -4.93 -3.07 -4.60
C GLU A 107 -4.11 -4.35 -4.86
N ARG A 108 -2.78 -4.21 -4.99
CA ARG A 108 -1.89 -5.38 -5.14
C ARG A 108 -1.92 -6.28 -3.91
N CYS A 109 -1.93 -5.71 -2.70
CA CYS A 109 -2.09 -6.48 -1.47
C CYS A 109 -3.46 -7.20 -1.42
N ALA A 110 -4.55 -6.47 -1.71
CA ALA A 110 -5.90 -7.02 -1.73
C ALA A 110 -6.12 -8.10 -2.82
N LYS A 111 -5.33 -8.06 -3.90
CA LYS A 111 -5.42 -9.04 -4.99
C LYS A 111 -5.13 -10.47 -4.52
N SER A 112 -4.17 -10.66 -3.62
CA SER A 112 -3.84 -11.97 -3.05
C SER A 112 -5.06 -12.59 -2.35
N TYR A 113 -5.77 -11.77 -1.56
CA TYR A 113 -7.02 -12.16 -0.92
C TYR A 113 -8.12 -12.50 -1.95
N ALA A 114 -8.31 -11.63 -2.96
CA ALA A 114 -9.33 -11.85 -3.98
C ALA A 114 -9.11 -13.15 -4.78
N ILE A 115 -7.85 -13.52 -5.03
CA ILE A 115 -7.48 -14.79 -5.66
C ILE A 115 -7.72 -15.95 -4.70
N GLY A 116 -7.23 -15.85 -3.45
CA GLY A 116 -7.41 -16.90 -2.44
C GLY A 116 -8.88 -17.22 -2.15
N ARG A 117 -9.76 -16.21 -2.14
CA ARG A 117 -11.21 -16.40 -2.00
C ARG A 117 -11.80 -17.29 -3.09
N LYS A 118 -11.33 -17.17 -4.34
CA LYS A 118 -11.82 -18.03 -5.45
C LYS A 118 -11.42 -19.50 -5.26
N ASN A 119 -10.36 -19.75 -4.49
CA ASN A 119 -9.83 -21.09 -4.23
C ASN A 119 -10.30 -21.68 -2.89
N SER A 120 -11.10 -20.95 -2.11
CA SER A 120 -11.63 -21.40 -0.83
C SER A 120 -13.09 -21.81 -0.97
N LEU A 121 -13.38 -23.10 -0.75
CA LEU A 121 -14.72 -23.68 -0.88
C LEU A 121 -15.72 -23.17 0.18
N PHE A 122 -15.25 -22.54 1.25
CA PHE A 122 -16.07 -22.20 2.43
C PHE A 122 -16.11 -20.69 2.74
N HIS A 123 -15.72 -19.83 1.81
CA HIS A 123 -15.80 -18.38 1.95
C HIS A 123 -17.22 -17.85 1.64
N THR A 124 -18.23 -18.45 2.26
CA THR A 124 -19.66 -18.13 2.07
C THR A 124 -20.35 -17.69 3.36
N SER A 125 -19.77 -17.97 4.53
CA SER A 125 -20.28 -17.51 5.83
C SER A 125 -19.51 -16.30 6.36
N VAL A 126 -20.15 -15.52 7.23
CA VAL A 126 -19.53 -14.39 7.95
C VAL A 126 -18.33 -14.88 8.78
N ASP A 127 -18.47 -16.02 9.44
CA ASP A 127 -17.38 -16.62 10.24
C ASP A 127 -16.17 -17.02 9.37
N GLY A 128 -16.42 -17.58 8.18
CA GLY A 128 -15.36 -17.90 7.22
C GLY A 128 -14.64 -16.66 6.69
N ALA A 129 -15.37 -15.57 6.47
CA ALA A 129 -14.79 -14.28 6.10
C ALA A 129 -13.94 -13.69 7.24
N ASN A 130 -14.43 -13.74 8.48
CA ASN A 130 -13.69 -13.27 9.66
C ASN A 130 -12.40 -14.07 9.89
N ALA A 131 -12.47 -15.40 9.86
CA ALA A 131 -11.29 -16.26 10.00
C ALA A 131 -10.26 -15.99 8.89
N SER A 132 -10.72 -15.82 7.66
CA SER A 132 -9.85 -15.45 6.53
C SER A 132 -9.18 -14.10 6.78
N ALA A 133 -9.94 -13.07 7.16
CA ALA A 133 -9.41 -11.73 7.42
C ALA A 133 -8.31 -11.73 8.49
N ILE A 134 -8.48 -12.50 9.56
CA ILE A 134 -7.47 -12.67 10.62
C ILE A 134 -6.18 -13.27 10.04
N ILE A 135 -6.27 -14.41 9.34
CA ILE A 135 -5.08 -15.08 8.80
C ILE A 135 -4.37 -14.21 7.75
N TYR A 136 -5.09 -13.60 6.81
CA TYR A 136 -4.47 -12.72 5.82
C TYR A 136 -3.82 -11.49 6.47
N SER A 137 -4.41 -10.95 7.53
CA SER A 137 -3.81 -9.84 8.27
C SER A 137 -2.48 -10.25 8.91
N LEU A 138 -2.42 -11.44 9.53
CA LEU A 138 -1.17 -11.98 10.09
C LEU A 138 -0.11 -12.20 9.00
N VAL A 139 -0.50 -12.77 7.86
CA VAL A 139 0.38 -13.03 6.71
C VAL A 139 0.95 -11.72 6.15
N GLU A 140 0.09 -10.73 5.88
CA GLU A 140 0.54 -9.45 5.31
C GLU A 140 1.37 -8.64 6.31
N THR A 141 1.06 -8.72 7.60
CA THR A 141 1.89 -8.09 8.65
C THR A 141 3.26 -8.75 8.75
N ALA A 142 3.34 -10.08 8.65
CA ALA A 142 4.61 -10.80 8.64
C ALA A 142 5.47 -10.40 7.42
N LYS A 143 4.87 -10.33 6.23
CA LYS A 143 5.56 -9.84 5.02
C LYS A 143 6.04 -8.41 5.16
N ALA A 144 5.23 -7.53 5.73
CA ALA A 144 5.60 -6.13 5.96
C ALA A 144 6.79 -5.98 6.93
N ASN A 145 7.00 -6.97 7.81
CA ASN A 145 8.15 -7.05 8.72
C ASN A 145 9.32 -7.89 8.16
N ASN A 146 9.27 -8.28 6.88
CA ASN A 146 10.28 -9.12 6.21
C ASN A 146 10.49 -10.50 6.87
N LEU A 147 9.43 -11.09 7.42
CA LEU A 147 9.47 -12.41 8.03
C LEU A 147 9.14 -13.52 7.04
N ASN A 148 9.67 -14.71 7.30
CA ASN A 148 9.18 -15.96 6.73
C ASN A 148 7.79 -16.24 7.30
N VAL A 149 6.77 -16.10 6.45
CA VAL A 149 5.36 -16.22 6.82
C VAL A 149 5.04 -17.58 7.45
N PHE A 150 5.61 -18.66 6.91
CA PHE A 150 5.33 -20.01 7.41
C PHE A 150 5.89 -20.19 8.81
N GLN A 151 7.15 -19.79 9.03
CA GLN A 151 7.77 -19.84 10.36
C GLN A 151 7.01 -18.99 11.37
N TYR A 152 6.62 -17.77 10.98
CA TYR A 152 5.89 -16.90 11.89
C TYR A 152 4.57 -17.52 12.35
N ILE A 153 3.76 -18.07 11.42
CA ILE A 153 2.52 -18.75 11.78
C ILE A 153 2.78 -19.99 12.63
N TYR A 154 3.80 -20.77 12.30
CA TYR A 154 4.20 -21.95 13.09
C TYR A 154 4.56 -21.56 14.53
N THR A 155 5.42 -20.54 14.70
CA THR A 155 5.80 -19.99 16.01
C THR A 155 4.58 -19.48 16.77
N LEU A 156 3.68 -18.74 16.13
CA LEU A 156 2.44 -18.30 16.80
C LEU A 156 1.64 -19.50 17.32
N LEU A 157 1.43 -20.54 16.51
CA LEU A 157 0.66 -21.72 16.91
C LEU A 157 1.36 -22.52 18.03
N LEU A 158 2.69 -22.55 18.03
CA LEU A 158 3.51 -23.23 19.01
C LEU A 158 3.45 -22.56 20.39
N TYR A 159 3.59 -21.23 20.45
CA TYR A 159 3.76 -20.49 21.69
C TYR A 159 2.46 -19.90 22.27
N MET A 160 1.46 -19.62 21.43
CA MET A 160 0.21 -18.97 21.85
C MET A 160 -0.57 -19.75 22.93
N PRO A 161 -0.63 -21.11 22.94
CA PRO A 161 -1.29 -21.85 24.01
C PRO A 161 -0.72 -21.56 25.40
N GLY A 162 0.59 -21.32 25.52
CA GLY A 162 1.28 -21.00 26.78
C GLY A 162 1.16 -19.52 27.20
N CYS A 163 0.64 -18.65 26.32
CA CYS A 163 0.55 -17.21 26.54
C CYS A 163 -0.87 -16.72 26.88
N LYS A 164 -1.86 -17.62 26.97
CA LYS A 164 -3.29 -17.27 27.10
C LYS A 164 -3.63 -16.27 28.20
N ASP A 165 -2.86 -16.26 29.30
CA ASP A 165 -3.12 -15.41 30.47
C ASP A 165 -2.02 -14.36 30.73
N LYS A 166 -1.06 -14.18 29.82
CA LYS A 166 0.10 -13.30 30.01
C LYS A 166 0.25 -12.31 28.87
N SER A 167 -0.18 -11.07 29.08
CA SER A 167 0.01 -9.97 28.12
C SER A 167 1.47 -9.81 27.70
N ALA A 168 2.41 -9.97 28.64
CA ALA A 168 3.85 -9.93 28.38
C ALA A 168 4.29 -10.98 27.33
N GLY A 169 3.70 -12.19 27.37
CA GLY A 169 4.02 -13.24 26.39
C GLY A 169 3.58 -12.89 24.96
N MET A 170 2.48 -12.12 24.82
CA MET A 170 2.00 -11.70 23.51
C MET A 170 2.93 -10.67 22.85
N GLU A 171 3.57 -9.79 23.64
CA GLU A 171 4.48 -8.78 23.10
C GLU A 171 5.68 -9.41 22.39
N HIS A 172 6.22 -10.51 22.94
CA HIS A 172 7.31 -11.26 22.32
C HIS A 172 6.89 -12.00 21.04
N LEU A 173 5.59 -12.22 20.82
CA LEU A 173 5.06 -12.86 19.62
C LEU A 173 4.68 -11.87 18.52
N LEU A 174 4.78 -10.56 18.77
CA LEU A 174 4.50 -9.54 17.76
C LEU A 174 5.56 -9.58 16.64
N PRO A 175 5.18 -9.25 15.39
CA PRO A 175 6.06 -9.44 14.23
C PRO A 175 7.27 -8.50 14.22
N TRP A 176 7.28 -7.47 15.07
CA TRP A 176 8.39 -6.55 15.24
C TRP A 176 9.28 -6.87 16.47
N SER A 177 8.94 -7.89 17.26
CA SER A 177 9.74 -8.27 18.43
C SER A 177 11.10 -8.83 18.01
N ASP A 178 12.10 -8.68 18.89
CA ASP A 178 13.44 -9.22 18.63
C ASP A 178 13.42 -10.75 18.55
N PHE A 179 12.64 -11.40 19.43
CA PHE A 179 12.44 -12.86 19.41
C PHE A 179 11.94 -13.35 18.05
N ILE A 180 10.87 -12.74 17.50
CA ILE A 180 10.34 -13.14 16.20
C ILE A 180 11.31 -12.83 15.07
N LYS A 181 11.99 -11.69 15.10
CA LYS A 181 12.97 -11.33 14.07
C LYS A 181 14.13 -12.32 14.02
N GLU A 182 14.62 -12.78 15.17
CA GLU A 182 15.69 -13.77 15.25
C GLU A 182 15.24 -15.14 14.74
N HIS A 183 14.03 -15.57 15.09
CA HIS A 183 13.56 -16.95 14.84
C HIS A 183 12.76 -17.12 13.53
N CYS A 184 12.31 -16.04 12.90
CA CYS A 184 11.41 -16.09 11.73
C CYS A 184 11.94 -15.34 10.50
N THR A 185 13.24 -15.00 10.43
CA THR A 185 13.85 -14.38 9.23
C THR A 185 14.74 -15.33 8.42
N GLY A 186 15.09 -16.50 8.99
CA GLY A 186 16.04 -17.46 8.42
C GLY A 186 15.42 -18.63 7.65
N LEU A 187 16.25 -19.65 7.43
CA LEU A 187 15.82 -20.94 6.88
C LEU A 187 15.03 -21.73 7.93
N ILE A 188 14.17 -22.62 7.45
CA ILE A 188 13.22 -23.39 8.26
C ILE A 188 13.95 -24.53 8.98
N ASP A 189 13.94 -24.52 10.32
CA ASP A 189 14.37 -25.65 11.15
C ASP A 189 13.19 -26.22 11.96
N VAL A 190 12.18 -26.74 11.26
CA VAL A 190 11.00 -27.37 11.87
C VAL A 190 11.26 -28.78 12.37
N GLU A 191 12.42 -29.36 12.03
CA GLU A 191 12.79 -30.69 12.50
C GLU A 191 13.28 -30.63 13.95
N ASN A 192 14.01 -29.56 14.30
CA ASN A 192 14.55 -29.42 15.65
C ASN A 192 13.66 -28.56 16.58
N VAL A 193 12.90 -27.60 16.04
CA VAL A 193 11.99 -26.75 16.82
C VAL A 193 10.58 -27.35 16.79
N THR A 194 10.17 -27.97 17.89
CA THR A 194 8.91 -28.70 18.03
C THR A 194 8.15 -28.29 19.29
N VAL A 195 6.92 -28.81 19.46
CA VAL A 195 6.11 -28.62 20.68
C VAL A 195 6.85 -29.05 21.94
N GLU A 196 7.65 -30.10 21.84
CA GLU A 196 8.41 -30.65 22.97
C GLU A 196 9.77 -29.96 23.16
N ASN A 197 10.32 -29.38 22.09
CA ASN A 197 11.64 -28.78 22.08
C ASN A 197 11.63 -27.41 21.38
N HIS A 198 11.41 -26.35 22.15
CA HIS A 198 11.48 -24.98 21.65
C HIS A 198 12.06 -24.03 22.71
N PRO A 199 12.79 -22.98 22.30
CA PRO A 199 13.31 -21.97 23.21
C PRO A 199 12.19 -21.37 24.06
N GLN A 200 12.42 -21.14 25.34
CA GLN A 200 11.41 -20.45 26.16
C GLN A 200 11.31 -18.99 25.74
N LEU A 201 10.11 -18.41 25.85
CA LEU A 201 9.96 -16.97 25.64
C LEU A 201 10.77 -16.20 26.69
N PRO A 202 11.40 -15.08 26.30
CA PRO A 202 12.17 -14.26 27.22
C PRO A 202 11.20 -13.48 28.13
N PHE A 203 10.80 -14.08 29.26
CA PHE A 203 9.96 -13.45 30.30
C PHE A 203 10.78 -12.73 31.36
#